data_AF-A0A4R1W766-F1
#
_entry.id   AF-A0A4R1W766-F1
#
_cell.length_a   1.000
_cell.length_b   1.000
_cell.length_c   1.000
_cell.angle_alpha   90.00
_cell.angle_beta   90.00
_cell.angle_gamma   90.00
#
_symmetry.space_group_name_H-M   'P 1'
#
loop_
_entity.id
_entity.type
_entity.pdbx_description
1 polymer ?
#
loop_
_entity_poly.entity_id
_entity_poly.type
_entity_poly.pdbx_seq_one_letter_code
_entity_poly.pdbx_strand_id
1 'polypeptide(L)'
;MALDKEPVFHLLALSKKVIGSREGYVESRDIMPLMPSDWAQGTFVGRADFGEGPSPILVLRGELIDMSGVVPTVSALVEAGDFSGAGGVRLGAFDAAAVNLLSPVDLQCVKACGVTFATSAIERVIEERARGDWSAAAAIRERLEARIGGQIRSVVPGSDSAAQLKAALIEDGLWSQYLEVAIGPDAEVFTKS
;
A
#
# COMPACT_ATOMS: atom_id res chain seq x y z
N MET A 1 25.70 -0.18 22.73
CA MET A 1 25.04 -1.45 22.39
C MET A 1 24.29 -1.20 21.11
N ALA A 2 24.89 -1.56 19.97
CA ALA A 2 24.27 -1.37 18.66
C ALA A 2 23.06 -2.30 18.60
N LEU A 3 21.89 -1.74 18.34
CA LEU A 3 20.72 -2.53 17.93
C LEU A 3 21.10 -3.15 16.58
N ASP A 4 21.33 -4.46 16.58
CA ASP A 4 21.39 -5.25 15.36
C ASP A 4 20.09 -4.96 14.59
N LYS A 5 20.23 -4.26 13.47
CA LYS A 5 19.09 -4.06 12.57
C LYS A 5 18.85 -5.43 11.93
N GLU A 6 17.73 -6.05 12.29
CA GLU A 6 17.11 -7.13 11.51
C GLU A 6 17.26 -6.79 10.02
N PRO A 7 17.67 -7.74 9.16
CA PRO A 7 17.76 -7.50 7.72
C PRO A 7 16.40 -7.00 7.22
N VAL A 8 16.37 -5.76 6.73
CA VAL A 8 15.18 -5.20 6.12
C VAL A 8 15.05 -5.85 4.74
N PHE A 9 14.12 -6.80 4.62
CA PHE A 9 13.83 -7.46 3.35
C PHE A 9 12.91 -6.58 2.51
N HIS A 10 13.33 -6.30 1.28
CA HIS A 10 12.54 -5.51 0.35
C HIS A 10 11.89 -6.44 -0.67
N LEU A 11 10.56 -6.49 -0.65
CA LEU A 11 9.77 -7.14 -1.70
C LEU A 11 9.99 -6.37 -3.01
N LEU A 12 10.43 -7.05 -4.07
CA LEU A 12 10.53 -6.46 -5.40
C LEU A 12 9.12 -6.32 -6.00
N ALA A 13 8.35 -5.34 -5.50
CA ALA A 13 6.98 -5.09 -5.94
C ALA A 13 6.96 -4.17 -7.16
N LEU A 14 6.78 -4.77 -8.34
CA LEU A 14 6.48 -4.03 -9.55
C LEU A 14 5.14 -4.50 -10.09
N SER A 15 4.11 -3.73 -9.78
CA SER A 15 2.80 -3.84 -10.42
C SER A 15 2.88 -3.17 -11.78
N LYS A 16 2.52 -3.90 -12.83
CA LYS A 16 2.29 -3.37 -14.17
C LYS A 16 1.17 -2.33 -14.06
N LYS A 17 1.49 -1.03 -14.14
CA LYS A 17 0.48 0.03 -14.25
C LYS A 17 -0.14 -0.02 -15.64
N VAL A 18 -1.01 -0.99 -15.90
CA VAL A 18 -1.91 -0.95 -17.06
C VAL A 18 -3.09 -0.05 -16.67
N ILE A 19 -2.90 1.25 -16.80
CA ILE A 19 -4.01 2.19 -16.90
C ILE A 19 -4.29 2.38 -18.39
N GLY A 20 -5.55 2.19 -18.76
CA GLY A 20 -6.04 2.01 -20.12
C GLY A 20 -5.49 2.96 -21.18
N SER A 21 -5.50 2.43 -22.40
CA SER A 21 -5.20 3.07 -23.68
C SER A 21 -5.68 4.53 -23.76
N ARG A 22 -4.74 5.46 -23.60
CA ARG A 22 -4.77 6.75 -24.30
C ARG A 22 -3.47 6.82 -25.09
N GLU A 23 -3.61 7.06 -26.39
CA GLU A 23 -2.50 7.25 -27.33
C GLU A 23 -1.47 8.23 -26.74
N GLY A 24 -0.22 7.79 -26.59
CA GLY A 24 0.90 8.67 -26.27
C GLY A 24 1.76 8.37 -25.05
N TYR A 25 1.60 7.24 -24.34
CA TYR A 25 2.54 6.86 -23.27
C TYR A 25 3.62 5.91 -23.79
N VAL A 26 4.88 6.33 -23.69
CA VAL A 26 6.07 5.50 -23.95
C VAL A 26 6.06 4.30 -22.99
N GLU A 27 6.17 3.08 -23.52
CA GLU A 27 6.45 1.86 -22.75
C GLU A 27 7.83 1.99 -22.07
N SER A 28 7.92 2.72 -20.96
CA SER A 28 9.14 2.66 -20.14
C SER A 28 9.15 1.34 -19.39
N ARG A 29 9.86 0.35 -19.96
CA ARG A 29 10.22 -0.91 -19.30
C ARG A 29 11.39 -0.76 -18.32
N ASP A 30 11.96 0.43 -18.23
CA ASP A 30 13.06 0.70 -17.31
C ASP A 30 12.54 0.89 -15.90
N ILE A 31 12.72 -0.16 -15.09
CA ILE A 31 12.33 -0.21 -13.68
C ILE A 31 13.47 0.21 -12.75
N MET A 32 14.68 0.44 -13.29
CA MET A 32 15.85 0.81 -12.50
C MET A 32 15.61 2.05 -11.62
N PRO A 33 14.87 3.09 -12.06
CA PRO A 33 14.55 4.24 -11.22
C PRO A 33 13.61 3.93 -10.04
N LEU A 34 12.90 2.80 -10.07
CA LEU A 34 11.98 2.36 -9.01
C LEU A 34 12.65 1.43 -8.00
N MET A 35 13.87 0.98 -8.29
CA MET A 35 14.62 0.12 -7.39
C MET A 35 15.14 0.89 -6.18
N PRO A 36 15.16 0.28 -4.98
CA PRO A 36 15.88 0.83 -3.85
C PRO A 36 17.34 1.13 -4.21
N SER A 37 17.90 2.22 -3.69
CA SER A 37 19.26 2.66 -4.05
C SER A 37 20.35 1.66 -3.67
N ASP A 38 20.05 0.73 -2.78
CA ASP A 38 20.90 -0.35 -2.29
C ASP A 38 20.62 -1.71 -2.95
N TRP A 39 19.87 -1.75 -4.05
CA TRP A 39 19.42 -3.01 -4.66
C TRP A 39 20.57 -3.97 -5.03
N ALA A 40 21.72 -3.43 -5.45
CA ALA A 40 22.90 -4.22 -5.82
C ALA A 40 23.61 -4.85 -4.60
N GLN A 41 23.25 -4.49 -3.37
CA GLN A 41 23.85 -5.00 -2.14
C GLN A 41 22.85 -5.75 -1.24
N GLY A 42 21.55 -5.54 -1.46
CA GLY A 42 20.49 -6.12 -0.67
C GLY A 42 20.08 -7.54 -1.10
N THR A 43 18.98 -7.99 -0.51
CA THR A 43 18.30 -9.25 -0.81
C THR A 43 16.85 -8.93 -1.14
N PHE A 44 16.44 -9.30 -2.36
CA PHE A 44 15.11 -9.00 -2.88
C PHE A 44 14.44 -10.29 -3.31
N VAL A 45 13.15 -10.41 -3.00
CA VAL A 45 12.31 -11.51 -3.47
C VAL A 45 11.35 -10.99 -4.54
N GLY A 46 11.19 -11.74 -5.61
CA GLY A 46 10.37 -11.37 -6.74
C GLY A 46 9.76 -12.57 -7.45
N ARG A 47 9.09 -12.30 -8.58
CA ARG A 47 8.57 -13.31 -9.49
C ARG A 47 8.89 -12.89 -10.92
N ALA A 48 9.32 -13.83 -11.74
CA ALA A 48 9.62 -13.59 -13.15
C ALA A 48 9.06 -14.71 -14.02
N ASP A 49 8.93 -14.46 -15.32
CA ASP A 49 8.65 -15.49 -16.32
C ASP A 49 9.82 -15.58 -17.30
N PHE A 50 10.44 -16.76 -17.36
CA PHE A 50 11.57 -17.06 -18.25
C PHE A 50 11.14 -17.75 -19.56
N GLY A 51 9.83 -17.87 -19.80
CA GLY A 51 9.23 -18.57 -20.95
C GLY A 51 8.61 -19.92 -20.61
N GLU A 52 8.86 -20.44 -19.40
CA GLU A 52 8.28 -21.69 -18.88
C GLU A 52 7.18 -21.45 -17.84
N GLY A 53 6.82 -20.18 -17.61
CA GLY A 53 5.83 -19.75 -16.66
C GLY A 53 6.42 -19.02 -15.44
N PRO A 54 5.57 -18.62 -14.48
CA PRO A 54 5.99 -17.85 -13.31
C PRO A 54 6.93 -18.65 -12.41
N SER A 55 8.11 -18.09 -12.15
CA SER A 55 9.10 -18.60 -11.20
C SER A 55 9.33 -17.60 -10.04
N PRO A 56 9.37 -18.06 -8.78
CA PRO A 56 9.89 -17.25 -7.68
C PRO A 56 11.39 -17.01 -7.85
N ILE A 57 11.82 -15.77 -7.67
CA ILE A 57 13.22 -15.37 -7.85
C ILE A 57 13.75 -14.66 -6.61
N LEU A 58 15.07 -14.73 -6.43
CA LEU A 58 15.83 -13.86 -5.54
C LEU A 58 16.80 -13.00 -6.35
N VAL A 59 16.99 -11.76 -5.92
CA VAL A 59 18.15 -10.95 -6.31
C VAL A 59 19.01 -10.76 -5.06
N LEU A 60 20.14 -11.48 -5.00
CA LEU A 60 21.08 -11.46 -3.88
C LEU A 60 22.33 -10.70 -4.28
N ARG A 61 22.52 -9.49 -3.75
CA ARG A 61 23.67 -8.63 -4.07
C ARG A 61 23.87 -8.47 -5.59
N GLY A 62 22.77 -8.25 -6.30
CA GLY A 62 22.74 -8.13 -7.76
C GLY A 62 22.82 -9.43 -8.55
N GLU A 63 22.94 -10.60 -7.91
CA GLU A 63 22.85 -11.91 -8.57
C GLU A 63 21.39 -12.39 -8.62
N LEU A 64 20.89 -12.71 -9.82
CA LEU A 64 19.58 -13.30 -10.05
C LEU A 64 19.64 -14.81 -9.82
N ILE A 65 18.73 -15.32 -9.00
CA ILE A 65 18.60 -16.73 -8.66
C ILE A 65 17.14 -17.16 -8.87
N ASP A 66 16.95 -18.22 -9.65
CA ASP A 66 15.67 -18.91 -9.81
C ASP A 66 15.46 -19.90 -8.66
N MET A 67 14.35 -19.74 -7.93
CA MET A 67 13.99 -20.56 -6.77
C MET A 67 12.89 -21.58 -7.06
N SER A 68 12.46 -21.74 -8.31
CA SER A 68 11.39 -22.68 -8.71
C SER A 68 11.69 -24.14 -8.35
N GLY A 69 12.97 -24.54 -8.34
CA GLY A 69 13.41 -25.86 -7.90
C GLY A 69 13.35 -26.08 -6.38
N VAL A 70 13.23 -25.00 -5.60
CA VAL A 70 13.13 -25.03 -4.13
C VAL A 70 11.67 -24.99 -3.70
N VAL A 71 10.91 -24.04 -4.25
CA VAL A 71 9.47 -23.85 -3.98
C VAL A 71 8.75 -23.33 -5.23
N PRO A 72 7.46 -23.65 -5.42
CA PRO A 72 6.75 -23.31 -6.66
C PRO A 72 6.21 -21.87 -6.70
N THR A 73 6.14 -21.16 -5.56
CA THR A 73 5.51 -19.84 -5.45
C THR A 73 6.31 -18.91 -4.54
N VAL A 74 6.15 -17.60 -4.73
CA VAL A 74 6.72 -16.58 -3.85
C VAL A 74 6.10 -16.68 -2.46
N SER A 75 4.79 -16.97 -2.36
CA SER A 75 4.14 -17.23 -1.07
C SER A 75 4.84 -18.34 -0.28
N ALA A 76 5.14 -19.47 -0.93
CA ALA A 76 5.87 -20.57 -0.30
C ALA A 76 7.33 -20.21 0.06
N LEU A 77 7.99 -19.39 -0.76
CA LEU A 77 9.35 -18.91 -0.46
C LEU A 77 9.38 -18.01 0.77
N VAL A 78 8.39 -17.10 0.88
CA VAL A 78 8.25 -16.21 2.04
C VAL A 78 7.92 -17.01 3.30
N GLU A 79 7.03 -18.01 3.21
CA GLU A 79 6.68 -18.90 4.33
C GLU A 79 7.88 -19.73 4.80
N ALA A 80 8.72 -20.20 3.88
CA ALA A 80 9.94 -20.94 4.21
C ALA A 80 10.99 -20.07 4.93
N GLY A 81 11.01 -18.77 4.64
CA GLY A 81 11.90 -17.79 5.30
C GLY A 81 13.39 -17.90 4.97
N ASP A 82 13.79 -18.81 4.08
CA ASP A 82 15.17 -18.93 3.61
C ASP A 82 15.39 -18.13 2.32
N PHE A 83 16.06 -16.99 2.46
CA PHE A 83 16.44 -16.10 1.35
C PHE A 83 17.94 -16.19 1.02
N SER A 84 18.63 -17.25 1.45
CA SER A 84 20.05 -17.45 1.16
C SER A 84 20.35 -17.81 -0.30
N GLY A 85 19.31 -18.21 -1.05
CA GLY A 85 19.44 -18.77 -2.40
C GLY A 85 19.88 -20.25 -2.43
N ALA A 86 19.92 -20.92 -1.27
CA ALA A 86 20.27 -22.33 -1.19
C ALA A 86 19.30 -23.19 -2.04
N GLY A 87 19.87 -24.06 -2.88
CA GLY A 87 19.11 -24.92 -3.79
C GLY A 87 18.58 -24.24 -5.06
N GLY A 88 18.69 -22.91 -5.16
CA GLY A 88 18.30 -22.16 -6.36
C GLY A 88 19.33 -22.23 -7.49
N VAL A 89 18.89 -21.91 -8.70
CA VAL A 89 19.73 -21.85 -9.91
C VAL A 89 20.19 -20.42 -10.14
N ARG A 90 21.51 -20.18 -10.13
CA ARG A 90 22.10 -18.86 -10.41
C ARG A 90 22.04 -18.56 -11.90
N LEU A 91 21.36 -17.48 -12.27
CA LEU A 91 21.19 -17.04 -13.66
C LEU A 91 22.17 -15.91 -14.05
N GLY A 92 22.97 -15.43 -13.11
CA GLY A 92 23.98 -14.40 -13.31
C GLY A 92 23.54 -13.03 -12.81
N ALA A 93 24.13 -11.96 -13.36
CA ALA A 93 23.80 -10.60 -12.94
C ALA A 93 22.34 -10.26 -13.28
N PHE A 94 21.63 -9.65 -12.34
CA PHE A 94 20.27 -9.19 -12.55
C PHE A 94 20.26 -8.02 -13.54
N ASP A 95 19.51 -8.22 -14.63
CA ASP A 95 19.18 -7.18 -15.60
C ASP A 95 17.66 -7.10 -15.75
N ALA A 96 17.11 -6.01 -15.23
CA ALA A 96 15.70 -5.67 -15.31
C ALA A 96 15.14 -5.68 -16.74
N ALA A 97 15.94 -5.32 -17.75
CA ALA A 97 15.51 -5.28 -19.13
C ALA A 97 15.48 -6.67 -19.79
N ALA A 98 16.24 -7.62 -19.25
CA ALA A 98 16.37 -8.98 -19.76
C ALA A 98 15.37 -9.97 -19.14
N VAL A 99 14.65 -9.56 -18.10
CA VAL A 99 13.73 -10.43 -17.33
C VAL A 99 12.30 -9.92 -17.42
N ASN A 100 11.35 -10.80 -17.75
CA ASN A 100 9.93 -10.47 -17.69
C ASN A 100 9.44 -10.57 -16.23
N LEU A 101 9.56 -9.47 -15.49
CA LEU A 101 9.13 -9.39 -14.10
C LEU A 101 7.60 -9.41 -13.99
N LEU A 102 7.11 -10.18 -13.02
CA LEU A 102 5.71 -10.31 -12.65
C LEU A 102 5.47 -9.63 -11.31
N SER A 103 4.19 -9.46 -10.94
CA SER A 103 3.83 -9.12 -9.55
C SER A 103 4.47 -10.15 -8.62
N PRO A 104 5.22 -9.74 -7.58
CA PRO A 104 5.81 -10.68 -6.63
C PRO A 104 4.75 -11.29 -5.71
N VAL A 105 3.58 -10.64 -5.61
CA VAL A 105 2.41 -11.19 -4.94
C VAL A 105 1.74 -12.17 -5.91
N ASP A 106 1.61 -13.41 -5.47
CA ASP A 106 0.92 -14.50 -6.14
C ASP A 106 -0.29 -14.99 -5.34
N LEU A 107 -0.10 -15.80 -4.31
CA LEU A 107 -1.15 -16.37 -3.47
C LEU A 107 -1.29 -15.63 -2.12
N GLN A 108 -0.42 -14.66 -1.85
CA GLN A 108 -0.50 -13.89 -0.61
C GLN A 108 -1.73 -12.98 -0.64
N CYS A 109 -2.45 -12.92 0.49
CA CYS A 109 -3.54 -11.96 0.65
C CYS A 109 -2.98 -10.53 0.63
N VAL A 110 -3.51 -9.68 -0.26
CA VAL A 110 -3.20 -8.25 -0.23
C VAL A 110 -4.10 -7.58 0.80
N LYS A 111 -3.50 -7.10 1.89
CA LYS A 111 -4.19 -6.26 2.86
C LYS A 111 -4.09 -4.81 2.41
N ALA A 112 -5.23 -4.17 2.19
CA ALA A 112 -5.29 -2.74 1.97
C ALA A 112 -5.70 -2.09 3.30
N CYS A 113 -4.76 -1.37 3.91
CA CYS A 113 -5.04 -0.53 5.07
C CYS A 113 -5.39 0.86 4.52
N GLY A 114 -6.68 1.15 4.40
CA GLY A 114 -7.13 2.48 4.03
C GLY A 114 -7.34 3.29 5.28
N VAL A 115 -6.67 4.44 5.40
CA VAL A 115 -7.32 5.58 6.07
C VAL A 115 -8.41 6.01 5.09
N THR A 116 -9.64 5.60 5.38
CA THR A 116 -10.81 6.16 4.70
C THR A 116 -10.65 7.69 4.72
N PHE A 117 -10.92 8.36 3.59
CA PHE A 117 -10.78 9.81 3.52
C PHE A 117 -11.74 10.43 4.55
N ALA A 118 -11.24 10.74 5.75
CA ALA A 118 -11.99 11.35 6.85
C ALA A 118 -12.84 12.50 6.33
N THR A 119 -12.19 13.37 5.56
CA THR A 119 -12.82 14.49 4.86
C THR A 119 -14.00 14.07 3.99
N SER A 120 -13.87 13.03 3.17
CA SER A 120 -14.97 12.58 2.30
C SER A 120 -16.13 11.98 3.09
N ALA A 121 -15.83 11.24 4.17
CA ALA A 121 -16.86 10.68 5.04
C ALA A 121 -17.65 11.80 5.77
N ILE A 122 -16.95 12.82 6.26
CA ILE A 122 -17.57 13.96 6.95
C ILE A 122 -18.37 14.83 5.97
N GLU A 123 -17.84 15.13 4.78
CA GLU A 123 -18.56 15.92 3.79
C GLU A 123 -19.86 15.22 3.35
N ARG A 124 -19.85 13.88 3.24
CA ARG A 124 -21.06 13.11 2.96
C ARG A 124 -22.10 13.23 4.08
N VAL A 125 -21.68 13.20 5.35
CA VAL A 125 -22.58 13.39 6.50
C VAL A 125 -23.19 14.80 6.49
N ILE A 126 -22.39 15.82 6.16
CA ILE A 126 -22.86 17.20 6.02
C ILE A 126 -23.90 17.28 4.91
N GLU A 127 -23.63 16.69 3.74
CA GLU A 127 -24.54 16.67 2.60
C GLU A 127 -25.87 15.97 2.93
N GLU A 128 -25.81 14.77 3.51
CA GLU A 128 -26.99 13.99 3.90
C GLU A 128 -27.83 14.73 4.95
N ARG A 129 -27.18 15.41 5.90
CA ARG A 129 -27.89 16.21 6.91
C ARG A 129 -28.51 17.47 6.34
N ALA A 130 -27.81 18.14 5.43
CA ALA A 130 -28.28 19.34 4.76
C ALA A 130 -29.36 19.05 3.71
N ARG A 131 -29.51 17.80 3.27
CA ARG A 131 -30.49 17.37 2.24
C ARG A 131 -30.38 18.20 0.95
N GLY A 132 -29.16 18.58 0.58
CA GLY A 132 -28.87 19.40 -0.59
C GLY A 132 -29.01 20.92 -0.40
N ASP A 133 -29.39 21.41 0.79
CA ASP A 133 -29.37 22.84 1.10
C ASP A 133 -27.94 23.32 1.39
N TRP A 134 -27.39 24.14 0.49
CA TRP A 134 -26.03 24.65 0.62
C TRP A 134 -25.82 25.55 1.84
N SER A 135 -26.84 26.33 2.23
CA SER A 135 -26.77 27.23 3.39
C SER A 135 -26.77 26.42 4.68
N ALA A 136 -27.62 25.39 4.76
CA ALA A 136 -27.61 24.45 5.87
C ALA A 136 -26.28 23.69 5.97
N ALA A 137 -25.73 23.23 4.85
CA ALA A 137 -24.42 22.58 4.81
C ALA A 137 -23.29 23.50 5.29
N ALA A 138 -23.29 24.77 4.88
CA ALA A 138 -22.32 25.77 5.32
C ALA A 138 -22.41 26.01 6.84
N ALA A 139 -23.63 26.17 7.37
CA ALA A 139 -23.85 26.37 8.80
C ALA A 139 -23.42 25.15 9.65
N ILE A 140 -23.64 23.93 9.17
CA ILE A 140 -23.14 22.71 9.83
C ILE A 140 -21.61 22.69 9.82
N ARG A 141 -20.99 23.01 8.68
CA ARG A 141 -19.52 23.04 8.54
C ARG A 141 -18.90 24.04 9.51
N GLU A 142 -19.40 25.27 9.53
CA GLU A 142 -18.90 26.34 10.41
C GLU A 142 -19.01 25.97 11.89
N ARG A 143 -20.14 25.37 12.31
CA ARG A 143 -20.34 24.91 13.69
C ARG A 143 -19.34 23.81 14.08
N LEU A 144 -19.06 22.87 13.19
CA LEU A 144 -18.08 21.80 13.44
C LEU A 144 -16.65 22.37 13.49
N GLU A 145 -16.28 23.28 12.58
CA GLU A 145 -14.96 23.93 12.54
C GLU A 145 -14.68 24.78 13.79
N ALA A 146 -15.68 25.51 14.27
CA ALA A 146 -15.57 26.33 15.48
C ALA A 146 -15.26 25.49 16.74
N ARG A 147 -15.76 24.25 16.82
CA ARG A 147 -15.52 23.36 17.98
C ARG A 147 -14.15 22.69 17.96
N ILE A 148 -13.62 22.36 16.78
CA ILE A 148 -12.31 21.72 16.62
C ILE A 148 -11.14 22.72 16.55
N GLY A 149 -11.45 24.02 16.43
CA GLY A 149 -10.43 25.08 16.35
C GLY A 149 -9.62 25.05 15.05
N GLY A 150 -10.18 24.50 13.97
CA GLY A 150 -9.47 24.30 12.70
C GLY A 150 -10.38 23.86 11.56
N GLN A 151 -9.80 23.65 10.38
CA GLN A 151 -10.54 23.20 9.20
C GLN A 151 -10.77 21.69 9.28
N ILE A 152 -11.98 21.23 8.99
CA ILE A 152 -12.33 19.79 8.95
C ILE A 152 -11.37 19.00 8.04
N ARG A 153 -10.93 19.62 6.93
CA ARG A 153 -10.01 19.03 5.94
C ARG A 153 -8.61 18.74 6.46
N SER A 154 -8.23 19.33 7.59
CA SER A 154 -6.90 19.19 8.21
C SER A 154 -6.87 18.14 9.33
N VAL A 155 -8.01 17.53 9.64
CA VAL A 155 -8.11 16.54 10.72
C VAL A 155 -7.39 15.26 10.30
N VAL A 156 -6.40 14.87 11.11
CA VAL A 156 -5.65 13.63 10.94
C VAL A 156 -6.31 12.54 11.78
N PRO A 157 -6.64 11.35 11.21
CA PRO A 157 -7.19 10.24 11.98
C PRO A 157 -6.33 9.90 13.20
N GLY A 158 -6.98 9.63 14.34
CA GLY A 158 -6.30 9.32 15.61
C GLY A 158 -5.67 10.51 16.35
N SER A 159 -5.75 11.73 15.82
CA SER A 159 -5.23 12.93 16.50
C SER A 159 -6.19 13.50 17.55
N ASP A 160 -5.71 14.41 18.39
CA ASP A 160 -6.54 15.13 19.37
C ASP A 160 -7.68 15.91 18.70
N SER A 161 -7.43 16.50 17.52
CA SER A 161 -8.48 17.21 16.77
C SER A 161 -9.53 16.25 16.22
N ALA A 162 -9.16 15.00 15.88
CA ALA A 162 -10.11 13.95 15.51
C ALA A 162 -10.97 13.51 16.70
N ALA A 163 -10.39 13.41 17.90
CA ALA A 163 -11.15 13.12 19.12
C ALA A 163 -12.14 14.24 19.48
N GLN A 164 -11.74 15.50 19.32
CA GLN A 164 -12.63 16.66 19.50
C GLN A 164 -13.75 16.66 18.45
N LEU A 165 -13.42 16.37 17.19
CA LEU A 165 -14.41 16.26 16.12
C LEU A 165 -15.42 15.15 16.39
N LYS A 166 -14.96 13.97 16.85
CA LYS A 166 -15.81 12.86 17.27
C LYS A 166 -16.82 13.30 18.33
N ALA A 167 -16.34 13.99 19.38
CA ALA A 167 -17.21 14.49 20.44
C ALA A 167 -18.26 15.48 19.91
N ALA A 168 -17.86 16.41 19.04
CA ALA A 168 -18.76 17.38 18.41
C ALA A 168 -19.84 16.69 17.55
N LEU A 169 -19.46 15.68 16.76
CA LEU A 169 -20.40 14.92 15.94
C LEU A 169 -21.40 14.10 16.78
N ILE A 170 -20.98 13.55 17.92
CA ILE A 170 -21.86 12.83 18.85
C ILE A 170 -22.89 13.78 19.46
N GLU A 171 -22.43 14.94 19.93
CA GLU A 171 -23.30 15.94 20.56
C GLU A 171 -24.34 16.51 19.58
N ASP A 172 -23.93 16.77 18.33
CA ASP A 172 -24.81 17.27 17.28
C ASP A 172 -25.73 16.17 16.69
N GLY A 173 -25.62 14.93 17.16
CA GLY A 173 -26.41 13.79 16.66
C GLY A 173 -26.09 13.40 15.22
N LEU A 174 -24.88 13.72 14.75
CA LEU A 174 -24.37 13.43 13.40
C LEU A 174 -23.45 12.19 13.37
N TRP A 175 -23.15 11.63 14.53
CA TRP A 175 -22.26 10.48 14.67
C TRP A 175 -22.87 9.19 14.13
N SER A 176 -22.03 8.38 13.47
CA SER A 176 -22.35 7.00 13.08
C SER A 176 -21.11 6.13 13.23
N GLN A 177 -21.30 4.81 13.34
CA GLN A 177 -20.18 3.86 13.42
C GLN A 177 -19.29 3.88 12.17
N TYR A 178 -19.83 4.28 11.01
CA TYR A 178 -19.05 4.48 9.79
C TYR A 178 -18.05 5.63 9.87
N LEU A 179 -18.20 6.56 10.81
CA LEU A 179 -17.20 7.61 11.05
C LEU A 179 -16.06 7.15 11.95
N GLU A 180 -16.29 6.15 12.81
CA GLU A 180 -15.23 5.58 13.67
C GLU A 180 -14.05 5.08 12.82
N VAL A 181 -14.33 4.39 11.72
CA VAL A 181 -13.31 3.87 10.80
C VAL A 181 -12.61 4.95 9.97
N ALA A 182 -13.16 6.17 9.94
CA ALA A 182 -12.63 7.27 9.13
C ALA A 182 -11.80 8.27 9.95
N ILE A 183 -12.17 8.53 11.20
CA ILE A 183 -11.47 9.50 12.08
C ILE A 183 -10.80 8.86 13.31
N GLY A 184 -11.14 7.60 13.62
CA GLY A 184 -10.56 6.87 14.74
C GLY A 184 -9.06 6.59 14.56
N PRO A 185 -8.38 6.16 15.64
CA PRO A 185 -6.96 5.84 15.60
C PRO A 185 -6.64 4.55 14.85
N ASP A 186 -7.63 3.66 14.71
CA ASP A 186 -7.47 2.35 14.10
C ASP A 186 -7.80 2.40 12.60
N ALA A 187 -6.88 1.92 11.77
CA ALA A 187 -7.10 1.82 10.33
C ALA A 187 -8.04 0.65 10.00
N GLU A 188 -8.96 0.88 9.07
CA GLU A 188 -9.78 -0.20 8.52
C GLU A 188 -8.93 -1.07 7.58
N VAL A 189 -8.91 -2.38 7.86
CA VAL A 189 -8.13 -3.35 7.08
C VAL A 189 -9.05 -4.15 6.19
N PHE A 190 -8.94 -3.93 4.88
CA PHE A 190 -9.65 -4.71 3.87
C PHE A 190 -8.75 -5.82 3.35
N THR A 191 -9.33 -7.00 3.15
CA THR A 191 -8.67 -8.06 2.39
C THR A 191 -9.12 -7.98 0.95
N LYS A 192 -8.18 -7.78 0.03
CA LYS A 192 -8.43 -7.93 -1.40
C LYS A 192 -7.78 -9.23 -1.89
N SER A 193 -8.59 -10.05 -2.55
CA SER A 193 -8.18 -11.25 -3.29
C SER A 193 -7.98 -10.93 -4.76
#